data_AF-A0A2W4LDD7-F1
#
_entry.id   AF-A0A2W4LDD7-F1
#
_cell.length_a   1.000
_cell.length_b   1.000
_cell.length_c   1.000
_cell.angle_alpha   90.00
_cell.angle_beta   90.00
_cell.angle_gamma   90.00
#
_symmetry.space_group_name_H-M   'P 1'
#
loop_
_entity.id
_entity.type
_entity.pdbx_description
1 polymer ?
#
loop_
_entity_poly.entity_id
_entity_poly.type
_entity_poly.pdbx_seq_one_letter_code
_entity_poly.pdbx_strand_id
1 'polypeptide(L)'
;MRNRRDIFILVGLFVALILFVAFGPARQAPVESNRPTTHSSGEGGALALYEWLRALGYDARRLEYRPFELSDDDHALVMLSPSEPVSREDARAALAWVERGGTLILADDTSSFGAPNALLDELDVGLEVYSTTMTIERAAPLQPALNQPPVGAAQVEAVRYLAPRRTDYAPLLGTADALLVIGIRPGGG
;
A
#
# COMPACT_ATOMS: atom_id res chain seq x y z
N MET A 1 -27.93 -55.39 -13.79
CA MET A 1 -27.84 -54.18 -14.65
C MET A 1 -27.56 -52.88 -13.88
N ARG A 2 -27.65 -52.84 -12.54
CA ARG A 2 -27.40 -51.65 -11.71
C ARG A 2 -25.91 -51.21 -11.70
N ASN A 3 -25.01 -52.17 -11.53
CA ASN A 3 -23.56 -51.93 -11.43
C ASN A 3 -22.92 -51.31 -12.70
N ARG A 4 -23.45 -51.59 -13.90
CA ARG A 4 -22.93 -50.96 -15.13
C ARG A 4 -23.26 -49.47 -15.19
N ARG A 5 -24.46 -49.08 -14.75
CA ARG A 5 -24.87 -47.67 -14.70
C ARG A 5 -24.03 -46.90 -13.69
N ASP A 6 -23.80 -47.50 -12.53
CA ASP A 6 -22.97 -46.90 -11.48
C ASP A 6 -21.52 -46.68 -11.95
N ILE A 7 -20.96 -47.64 -12.71
CA ILE A 7 -19.63 -47.51 -13.31
C ILE A 7 -19.60 -46.37 -14.35
N PHE A 8 -20.61 -46.27 -15.23
CA PHE A 8 -20.66 -45.19 -16.22
C PHE A 8 -20.81 -43.81 -15.57
N ILE A 9 -21.57 -43.71 -14.47
CA ILE A 9 -21.72 -42.47 -13.69
C ILE A 9 -20.39 -42.09 -13.04
N LEU A 10 -19.69 -43.04 -12.44
CA LEU A 10 -18.37 -42.82 -11.82
C LEU A 10 -17.34 -42.36 -12.86
N VAL A 11 -17.29 -43.00 -14.02
CA VAL A 11 -16.38 -42.62 -15.11
C VAL A 11 -16.74 -41.23 -15.64
N GLY A 12 -18.03 -40.93 -15.82
CA GLY A 12 -18.48 -39.60 -16.26
C GLY A 12 -18.12 -38.50 -15.26
N LEU A 13 -18.31 -38.75 -13.96
CA LEU A 13 -17.93 -37.81 -12.90
C LEU A 13 -16.42 -37.58 -12.87
N PHE A 14 -15.63 -38.64 -13.03
CA PHE A 14 -14.17 -38.54 -13.00
C PHE A 14 -13.64 -37.77 -14.22
N VAL A 15 -14.20 -38.02 -15.41
CA VAL A 15 -13.88 -37.25 -16.62
C VAL A 15 -14.29 -35.78 -16.46
N ALA A 16 -15.46 -35.50 -15.91
CA ALA A 16 -15.91 -34.14 -15.64
C ALA A 16 -14.98 -33.43 -14.64
N LEU A 17 -14.51 -34.13 -13.60
CA LEU A 17 -13.55 -33.60 -12.63
C LEU A 17 -12.19 -33.31 -13.28
N ILE A 18 -11.68 -34.23 -14.13
CA ILE A 18 -10.45 -34.02 -14.87
C ILE A 18 -10.57 -32.81 -15.80
N LEU A 19 -11.68 -32.69 -16.53
CA LEU A 19 -11.94 -31.53 -17.39
C LEU A 19 -12.05 -30.24 -16.57
N PHE A 20 -12.67 -30.28 -15.39
CA PHE A 20 -12.75 -29.14 -14.49
C PHE A 20 -11.38 -28.74 -13.92
N VAL A 21 -10.48 -29.68 -13.63
CA VAL A 21 -9.10 -29.37 -13.20
C VAL A 21 -8.24 -28.92 -14.38
N ALA A 22 -8.47 -29.49 -15.57
CA ALA A 22 -7.68 -29.20 -16.76
C ALA A 22 -8.07 -27.88 -17.46
N PHE A 23 -9.33 -27.47 -17.34
CA PHE A 23 -9.86 -26.28 -18.02
C PHE A 23 -10.57 -25.31 -17.07
N GLY A 24 -10.61 -25.61 -15.77
CA GLY A 24 -11.25 -24.76 -14.79
C GLY A 24 -10.47 -23.48 -14.49
N PRO A 25 -11.16 -22.47 -13.95
CA PRO A 25 -10.61 -21.15 -13.69
C PRO A 25 -9.44 -21.16 -12.68
N ALA A 26 -9.22 -22.27 -11.95
CA ALA A 26 -8.09 -22.45 -11.05
C ALA A 26 -6.70 -22.49 -11.73
N ARG A 27 -6.66 -22.54 -13.08
CA ARG A 27 -5.41 -22.37 -13.85
C ARG A 27 -5.05 -20.92 -14.15
N GLN A 28 -5.90 -19.95 -13.77
CA GLN A 28 -5.43 -18.58 -13.70
C GLN A 28 -4.30 -18.59 -12.69
N ALA A 29 -3.07 -18.35 -13.16
CA ALA A 29 -1.93 -18.10 -12.29
C ALA A 29 -2.41 -17.14 -11.19
N PRO A 30 -2.02 -17.35 -9.92
CA PRO A 30 -2.33 -16.38 -8.88
C PRO A 30 -1.95 -15.03 -9.49
N VAL A 31 -2.94 -14.14 -9.66
CA VAL A 31 -2.63 -12.76 -10.00
C VAL A 31 -1.70 -12.36 -8.87
N GLU A 32 -0.39 -12.25 -9.15
CA GLU A 32 0.57 -11.81 -8.17
C GLU A 32 -0.01 -10.51 -7.65
N SER A 33 -0.49 -10.55 -6.41
CA SER A 33 -1.07 -9.37 -5.82
C SER A 33 0.10 -8.42 -5.74
N ASN A 34 0.12 -7.37 -6.58
CA ASN A 34 1.11 -6.30 -6.58
C ASN A 34 0.96 -5.43 -5.31
N ARG A 35 0.62 -6.07 -4.19
CA ARG A 35 0.33 -5.49 -2.90
C ARG A 35 1.65 -5.41 -2.14
N PRO A 36 2.00 -4.23 -1.63
CA PRO A 36 3.19 -4.05 -0.81
C PRO A 36 3.03 -4.73 0.54
N THR A 37 3.37 -6.01 0.59
CA THR A 37 3.41 -6.81 1.82
C THR A 37 4.85 -7.18 2.17
N THR A 38 5.17 -7.09 3.46
CA THR A 38 6.48 -7.46 3.99
C THR A 38 6.71 -8.98 3.99
N HIS A 39 5.73 -9.78 3.56
CA HIS A 39 5.86 -11.24 3.36
C HIS A 39 6.23 -11.64 1.93
N SER A 40 6.21 -10.69 0.97
CA SER A 40 6.48 -10.97 -0.43
C SER A 40 7.81 -10.35 -0.88
N SER A 41 8.60 -11.16 -1.60
CA SER A 41 9.81 -10.74 -2.31
C SER A 41 9.57 -10.45 -3.80
N GLY A 42 8.32 -10.50 -4.28
CA GLY A 42 7.98 -10.20 -5.66
C GLY A 42 8.16 -8.71 -6.00
N GLU A 43 7.92 -8.34 -7.26
CA GLU A 43 8.14 -6.98 -7.78
C GLU A 43 7.39 -5.89 -7.00
N GLY A 44 6.16 -6.17 -6.55
CA GLY A 44 5.38 -5.29 -5.68
C GLY A 44 5.53 -5.55 -4.18
N GLY A 45 6.46 -6.42 -3.76
CA GLY A 45 6.64 -6.82 -2.37
C GLY A 45 7.46 -5.82 -1.55
N ALA A 46 7.25 -5.83 -0.23
CA ALA A 46 7.98 -4.96 0.70
C ALA A 46 9.00 -5.73 1.57
N LEU A 47 9.24 -7.02 1.33
CA LEU A 47 10.19 -7.81 2.12
C LEU A 47 11.62 -7.26 2.04
N ALA A 48 12.06 -6.83 0.85
CA ALA A 48 13.40 -6.25 0.68
C ALA A 48 13.59 -4.98 1.53
N LEU A 49 12.58 -4.09 1.56
CA LEU A 49 12.57 -2.90 2.42
C LEU A 49 12.61 -3.29 3.91
N TYR A 50 11.78 -4.26 4.31
CA TYR A 50 11.72 -4.75 5.69
C TYR A 50 13.07 -5.30 6.17
N GLU A 51 13.71 -6.19 5.39
CA GLU A 51 15.01 -6.76 5.73
C GLU A 51 16.13 -5.71 5.67
N TRP A 52 16.07 -4.77 4.73
CA TRP A 52 17.04 -3.68 4.65
C TRP A 52 17.00 -2.78 5.89
N LEU A 53 15.82 -2.40 6.37
CA LEU A 53 15.67 -1.64 7.63
C LEU A 53 16.26 -2.41 8.82
N ARG A 54 16.01 -3.73 8.90
CA ARG A 54 16.59 -4.57 9.96
C ARG A 54 18.12 -4.66 9.86
N ALA A 55 18.65 -4.76 8.64
CA ALA A 55 20.09 -4.78 8.38
C ALA A 55 20.77 -3.45 8.74
N LEU A 56 20.05 -2.33 8.64
CA LEU A 56 20.51 -1.02 9.11
C LEU A 56 20.49 -0.88 10.65
N GLY A 57 19.94 -1.87 11.37
CA GLY A 57 19.89 -1.89 12.83
C GLY A 57 18.56 -1.41 13.43
N TYR A 58 17.54 -1.13 12.62
CA TYR A 58 16.20 -0.83 13.13
C TYR A 58 15.50 -2.10 13.62
N ASP A 59 14.76 -2.02 14.74
CA ASP A 59 13.85 -3.09 15.17
C ASP A 59 12.53 -3.03 14.39
N ALA A 60 12.60 -3.27 13.08
CA ALA A 60 11.39 -3.30 12.24
C ALA A 60 10.54 -4.51 12.62
N ARG A 61 9.29 -4.26 13.05
CA ARG A 61 8.33 -5.27 13.50
C ARG A 61 7.03 -5.16 12.70
N ARG A 62 6.37 -6.30 12.47
CA ARG A 62 5.03 -6.34 11.87
C ARG A 62 3.99 -6.22 13.00
N LEU A 63 2.99 -5.37 12.82
CA LEU A 63 1.89 -5.21 13.78
C LEU A 63 0.71 -6.17 13.49
N GLU A 64 1.00 -7.35 12.92
CA GLU A 64 -0.02 -8.32 12.53
C GLU A 64 -0.50 -9.17 13.71
N TYR A 65 -1.74 -9.65 13.65
CA TYR A 65 -2.34 -10.59 14.62
C TYR A 65 -2.39 -10.10 16.07
N ARG A 66 -2.40 -8.78 16.27
CA ARG A 66 -2.53 -8.13 17.57
C ARG A 66 -3.41 -6.89 17.45
N PRO A 67 -3.99 -6.38 18.57
CA PRO A 67 -4.58 -5.05 18.57
C PRO A 67 -3.58 -4.01 18.07
N PHE A 68 -4.07 -3.05 17.29
CA PHE A 68 -3.28 -1.93 16.82
C PHE A 68 -2.97 -1.00 17.99
N GLU A 69 -1.69 -0.95 18.37
CA GLU A 69 -1.20 -0.13 19.48
C GLU A 69 0.18 0.39 19.11
N LEU A 70 0.39 1.69 19.31
CA LEU A 70 1.69 2.35 19.17
C LEU A 70 2.16 2.83 20.54
N SER A 71 3.35 2.41 20.92
CA SER A 71 4.01 2.84 22.16
C SER A 71 4.93 4.04 21.90
N ASP A 72 5.37 4.69 22.97
CA ASP A 72 6.34 5.80 22.85
C ASP A 72 7.76 5.30 22.47
N ASP A 73 8.02 3.99 22.57
CA ASP A 73 9.24 3.34 22.07
C ASP A 73 9.18 3.10 20.55
N ASP A 74 8.01 3.18 19.93
CA ASP A 74 7.86 3.09 18.49
C ASP A 74 8.16 4.46 17.87
N HIS A 75 9.12 4.49 16.93
CA HIS A 75 9.60 5.74 16.33
C HIS A 75 9.02 6.01 14.92
N ALA A 76 8.69 4.97 14.18
CA ALA A 76 8.17 5.07 12.83
C ALA A 76 7.10 4.01 12.56
N LEU A 77 5.99 4.43 11.95
CA LEU A 77 4.95 3.56 11.41
C LEU A 77 4.97 3.69 9.89
N VAL A 78 5.18 2.58 9.19
CA VAL A 78 5.15 2.50 7.74
C VAL A 78 3.91 1.73 7.30
N MET A 79 3.01 2.40 6.60
CA MET A 79 1.78 1.83 6.05
C MET A 79 1.81 1.94 4.54
N LEU A 80 1.87 0.80 3.85
CA LEU A 80 1.97 0.73 2.39
C LEU A 80 0.67 0.16 1.83
N SER A 81 -0.06 0.96 1.06
CA SER A 81 -1.30 0.63 0.36
C SER A 81 -2.22 -0.30 1.17
N PRO A 82 -2.72 0.16 2.33
CA PRO A 82 -3.49 -0.69 3.24
C PRO A 82 -4.71 -1.25 2.51
N SER A 83 -4.83 -2.59 2.47
CA SER A 83 -5.94 -3.25 1.79
C SER A 83 -7.22 -3.27 2.60
N GLU A 84 -7.10 -3.12 3.92
CA GLU A 84 -8.23 -3.00 4.85
C GLU A 84 -8.39 -1.52 5.22
N PRO A 85 -9.63 -0.98 5.27
CA PRO A 85 -9.85 0.39 5.68
C PRO A 85 -9.32 0.63 7.09
N VAL A 86 -8.51 1.68 7.27
CA VAL A 86 -8.09 2.14 8.59
C VAL A 86 -9.30 2.74 9.30
N SER A 87 -9.57 2.29 10.52
CA SER A 87 -10.69 2.83 11.31
C SER A 87 -10.40 4.28 11.75
N ARG A 88 -11.45 5.06 12.01
CA ARG A 88 -11.28 6.43 12.57
C ARG A 88 -10.67 6.45 13.97
N GLU A 89 -10.79 5.35 14.71
CA GLU A 89 -10.17 5.20 16.02
C GLU A 89 -8.66 5.02 15.86
N ASP A 90 -8.24 4.07 15.02
CA ASP A 90 -6.83 3.79 14.75
C ASP A 90 -6.14 4.98 14.08
N ALA A 91 -6.82 5.66 13.16
CA ALA A 91 -6.29 6.86 12.50
C ALA A 91 -5.99 7.97 13.52
N ARG A 92 -6.92 8.26 14.44
CA ARG A 92 -6.71 9.27 15.49
C ARG A 92 -5.64 8.84 16.48
N ALA A 93 -5.57 7.55 16.83
CA ALA A 93 -4.51 7.02 17.69
C ALA A 93 -3.13 7.18 17.04
N ALA A 94 -3.00 6.88 15.74
CA ALA A 94 -1.78 7.08 14.98
C ALA A 94 -1.38 8.55 14.93
N LEU A 95 -2.30 9.47 14.62
CA LEU A 95 -2.00 10.90 14.56
C LEU A 95 -1.63 11.48 15.93
N ALA A 96 -2.30 11.08 17.01
CA ALA A 96 -1.93 11.46 18.37
C ALA A 96 -0.52 10.97 18.75
N TRP A 97 -0.10 9.80 18.25
CA TRP A 97 1.28 9.32 18.41
C TRP A 97 2.28 10.15 17.58
N VAL A 98 1.92 10.56 16.36
CA VAL A 98 2.76 11.48 15.56
C VAL A 98 2.94 12.82 16.28
N GLU A 99 1.88 13.37 16.89
CA GLU A 99 1.96 14.60 17.69
C GLU A 99 2.93 14.48 18.89
N ARG A 100 3.12 13.27 19.43
CA ARG A 100 4.12 13.00 20.49
C ARG A 100 5.54 12.78 19.97
N GLY A 101 5.77 12.91 18.66
CA GLY A 101 7.08 12.80 18.03
C GLY A 101 7.29 11.55 17.17
N GLY A 102 6.26 10.71 17.03
CA GLY A 102 6.28 9.59 16.09
C GLY A 102 6.34 10.04 14.62
N THR A 103 6.79 9.17 13.73
CA THR A 103 6.79 9.42 12.28
C THR A 103 5.88 8.46 11.52
N LEU A 104 4.85 8.98 10.85
CA LEU A 104 3.99 8.21 9.97
C LEU A 104 4.46 8.33 8.51
N ILE A 105 4.73 7.20 7.87
CA ILE A 105 4.94 7.09 6.43
C ILE A 105 3.75 6.33 5.86
N LEU A 106 2.88 7.04 5.14
CA LEU A 106 1.72 6.48 4.48
C LEU A 106 1.88 6.55 2.97
N ALA A 107 1.82 5.41 2.31
CA ALA A 107 1.66 5.30 0.86
C ALA A 107 0.29 4.70 0.58
N ASP A 108 -0.47 5.29 -0.33
CA ASP A 108 -1.81 4.84 -0.65
C ASP A 108 -2.08 4.98 -2.15
N ASP A 109 -2.72 3.95 -2.73
CA ASP A 109 -3.18 3.91 -4.11
C ASP A 109 -4.57 3.25 -4.20
N THR A 110 -5.30 3.23 -3.09
CA THR A 110 -6.64 2.66 -3.05
C THR A 110 -7.57 3.47 -3.97
N SER A 111 -8.21 2.74 -4.89
CA SER A 111 -9.14 3.35 -5.84
C SER A 111 -10.35 3.95 -5.13
N SER A 112 -10.92 5.03 -5.68
CA SER A 112 -12.07 5.78 -5.17
C SER A 112 -13.37 4.96 -4.96
N PHE A 113 -13.36 3.66 -5.24
CA PHE A 113 -14.46 2.73 -4.95
C PHE A 113 -14.34 2.05 -3.57
N GLY A 114 -13.24 2.26 -2.86
CA GLY A 114 -13.06 1.86 -1.45
C GLY A 114 -13.54 2.93 -0.48
N ALA A 115 -13.78 2.56 0.79
CA ALA A 115 -14.00 3.53 1.85
C ALA A 115 -12.75 4.45 1.95
N PRO A 116 -12.92 5.78 2.08
CA PRO A 116 -11.79 6.68 2.19
C PRO A 116 -10.91 6.27 3.36
N ASN A 117 -9.59 6.32 3.15
CA ASN A 117 -8.63 6.03 4.22
C ASN A 117 -8.77 7.10 5.29
N ALA A 118 -9.25 6.72 6.48
CA ALA A 118 -9.48 7.65 7.58
C ALA A 118 -8.23 8.45 7.95
N LEU A 119 -7.02 7.94 7.71
CA LEU A 119 -5.78 8.70 7.90
C LEU A 119 -5.68 9.89 6.94
N LEU A 120 -5.99 9.70 5.66
CA LEU A 120 -5.96 10.78 4.67
C LEU A 120 -7.05 11.82 4.94
N ASP A 121 -8.23 11.37 5.37
CA ASP A 121 -9.32 12.25 5.78
C ASP A 121 -8.93 13.12 6.99
N GLU A 122 -8.39 12.51 8.06
CA GLU A 122 -7.96 13.23 9.27
C GLU A 122 -6.74 14.14 9.00
N LEU A 123 -5.91 13.80 8.01
CA LEU A 123 -4.81 14.65 7.53
C LEU A 123 -5.28 15.76 6.57
N ASP A 124 -6.55 15.77 6.18
CA ASP A 124 -7.14 16.65 5.17
C ASP A 124 -6.41 16.61 3.82
N VAL A 125 -6.09 15.41 3.35
CA VAL A 125 -5.43 15.11 2.08
C VAL A 125 -6.34 14.27 1.21
N GLY A 126 -6.54 14.68 -0.05
CA GLY A 126 -7.25 13.89 -1.06
C GLY A 126 -6.30 13.08 -1.94
N LEU A 127 -6.84 12.06 -2.60
CA LEU A 127 -6.21 11.38 -3.72
C LEU A 127 -7.04 11.62 -4.98
N GLU A 128 -6.43 12.22 -5.99
CA GLU A 128 -7.07 12.52 -7.26
C GLU A 128 -6.41 11.74 -8.39
N VAL A 129 -7.19 11.41 -9.42
CA VAL A 129 -6.69 10.70 -10.61
C VAL A 129 -5.97 11.70 -11.49
N TYR A 130 -4.70 11.44 -11.79
CA TYR A 130 -3.90 12.29 -12.67
C TYR A 130 -4.45 12.25 -14.11
N SER A 131 -4.60 11.04 -14.64
CA SER A 131 -5.16 10.79 -15.96
C SER A 131 -5.67 9.35 -16.03
N THR A 132 -6.68 9.12 -16.87
CA THR A 132 -7.19 7.77 -17.17
C THR A 132 -6.38 7.05 -18.26
N THR A 133 -5.51 7.77 -18.96
CA THR A 133 -4.74 7.27 -20.11
C THR A 133 -3.24 7.45 -19.98
N MET A 134 -2.78 8.22 -19.00
CA MET A 134 -1.38 8.52 -18.76
C MET A 134 -1.00 8.23 -17.32
N THR A 135 0.24 7.82 -17.11
CA THR A 135 0.87 7.68 -15.80
C THR A 135 1.97 8.74 -15.66
N ILE A 136 2.22 9.14 -14.42
CA ILE A 136 3.42 9.91 -14.09
C ILE A 136 4.55 8.90 -14.00
N GLU A 137 5.49 8.96 -14.95
CA GLU A 137 6.64 8.05 -15.03
C GLU A 137 7.87 8.53 -14.26
N ARG A 138 7.95 9.85 -14.03
CA ARG A 138 9.05 10.47 -13.29
C ARG A 138 8.57 11.60 -12.41
N ALA A 139 9.19 11.71 -11.24
CA ALA A 139 8.97 12.83 -10.33
C ALA A 139 10.31 13.36 -9.82
N ALA A 140 10.40 14.68 -9.69
CA ALA A 140 11.61 15.37 -9.24
C ALA A 140 11.38 15.94 -7.84
N PRO A 141 12.45 16.17 -7.04
CA PRO A 141 12.32 16.89 -5.79
C PRO A 141 11.79 18.29 -6.02
N LEU A 142 10.78 18.66 -5.25
CA LEU A 142 10.18 20.00 -5.28
C LEU A 142 10.80 20.94 -4.22
N GLN A 143 11.63 20.37 -3.33
CA GLN A 143 12.34 21.07 -2.28
C GLN A 143 13.78 20.54 -2.13
N PRO A 144 14.69 21.34 -1.56
CA PRO A 144 16.08 20.93 -1.32
C PRO A 144 16.24 19.88 -0.20
N ALA A 145 15.18 19.18 0.20
CA ALA A 145 15.17 18.18 1.26
C ALA A 145 15.80 16.83 0.85
N LEU A 146 15.87 16.55 -0.46
CA LEU A 146 16.39 15.28 -1.01
C LEU A 146 17.77 15.45 -1.65
N ASN A 147 18.63 16.28 -1.05
CA ASN A 147 19.96 16.60 -1.57
C ASN A 147 21.08 15.70 -0.99
N GLN A 148 20.76 14.80 -0.05
CA GLN A 148 21.72 13.91 0.60
C GLN A 148 21.14 12.49 0.78
N PRO A 149 21.52 11.53 -0.09
CA PRO A 149 22.19 11.73 -1.37
C PRO A 149 21.31 12.53 -2.35
N PRO A 150 21.88 13.25 -3.33
CA PRO A 150 21.09 14.04 -4.27
C PRO A 150 20.19 13.14 -5.12
N VAL A 151 18.87 13.30 -4.97
CA VAL A 151 17.88 12.69 -5.84
C VAL A 151 17.63 13.64 -7.00
N GLY A 152 17.87 13.21 -8.25
CA GLY A 152 17.60 14.03 -9.43
C GLY A 152 16.14 13.90 -9.88
N ALA A 153 15.79 12.74 -10.43
CA ALA A 153 14.41 12.35 -10.69
C ALA A 153 14.28 10.88 -10.32
N ALA A 154 13.19 10.54 -9.62
CA ALA A 154 12.83 9.17 -9.32
C ALA A 154 11.94 8.64 -10.44
N GLN A 155 12.16 7.38 -10.84
CA GLN A 155 11.17 6.65 -11.63
C GLN A 155 9.98 6.31 -10.72
N VAL A 156 8.78 6.59 -11.21
CA VAL A 156 7.52 6.36 -10.51
C VAL A 156 6.52 5.81 -11.51
N GLU A 157 5.47 5.15 -11.05
CA GLU A 157 4.37 4.67 -11.90
C GLU A 157 3.04 5.09 -11.27
N ALA A 158 2.85 6.40 -11.12
CA ALA A 158 1.71 6.93 -10.39
C ALA A 158 0.55 7.30 -11.35
N VAL A 159 -0.63 6.76 -11.08
CA VAL A 159 -1.90 7.12 -11.75
C VAL A 159 -2.70 8.17 -10.97
N ARG A 160 -2.28 8.45 -9.74
CA ARG A 160 -2.91 9.37 -8.80
C ARG A 160 -1.89 10.32 -8.21
N TYR A 161 -2.39 11.44 -7.70
CA TYR A 161 -1.61 12.43 -6.99
C TYR A 161 -2.33 12.87 -5.71
N LEU A 162 -1.55 13.40 -4.79
CA LEU A 162 -2.03 13.98 -3.53
C LEU A 162 -2.60 15.36 -3.81
N ALA A 163 -3.81 15.60 -3.33
CA ALA A 163 -4.50 16.89 -3.36
C ALA A 163 -4.75 17.38 -1.92
N PRO A 164 -3.75 17.99 -1.26
CA PRO A 164 -3.92 18.52 0.09
C PRO A 164 -4.95 19.64 0.11
N ARG A 165 -5.87 19.60 1.08
CA ARG A 165 -6.86 20.67 1.34
C ARG A 165 -6.43 21.60 2.48
N ARG A 166 -5.22 21.41 2.98
CA ARG A 166 -4.51 22.22 3.97
C ARG A 166 -3.36 23.01 3.34
N THR A 167 -2.77 23.95 4.08
CA THR A 167 -1.65 24.79 3.59
C THR A 167 -0.33 24.54 4.31
N ASP A 168 -0.36 23.85 5.45
CA ASP A 168 0.78 23.51 6.31
C ASP A 168 1.41 22.17 5.91
N TYR A 169 1.84 22.07 4.66
CA TYR A 169 2.57 20.92 4.13
C TYR A 169 3.79 21.38 3.31
N ALA A 170 4.78 20.50 3.19
CA ALA A 170 5.95 20.67 2.34
C ALA A 170 5.87 19.73 1.14
N PRO A 171 5.78 20.21 -0.12
CA PRO A 171 5.89 19.35 -1.28
C PRO A 171 7.31 18.78 -1.37
N LEU A 172 7.45 17.46 -1.40
CA LEU A 172 8.76 16.79 -1.42
C LEU A 172 9.11 16.25 -2.81
N LEU A 173 8.17 15.57 -3.46
CA LEU A 173 8.37 14.94 -4.77
C LEU A 173 7.11 15.07 -5.63
N GLY A 174 7.27 15.40 -6.92
CA GLY A 174 6.15 15.49 -7.85
C GLY A 174 6.55 15.99 -9.23
N THR A 175 5.55 16.42 -9.99
CA THR A 175 5.67 17.20 -11.23
C THR A 175 5.25 18.65 -10.97
N ALA A 176 5.16 19.47 -12.02
CA ALA A 176 4.68 20.84 -11.91
C ALA A 176 3.18 20.93 -11.51
N ASP A 177 2.42 19.89 -11.79
CA ASP A 177 0.97 19.83 -11.70
C ASP A 177 0.45 18.68 -10.81
N ALA A 178 1.31 17.78 -10.33
CA ALA A 178 0.93 16.63 -9.51
C ALA A 178 1.91 16.40 -8.34
N LEU A 179 1.39 16.39 -7.11
CA LEU A 179 2.17 16.08 -5.92
C LEU A 179 2.13 14.57 -5.64
N LEU A 180 3.29 13.93 -5.50
CA LEU A 180 3.36 12.49 -5.19
C LEU A 180 3.79 12.22 -3.75
N VAL A 181 4.63 13.10 -3.20
CA VAL A 181 5.08 13.00 -1.80
C VAL A 181 5.00 14.38 -1.17
N ILE A 182 4.35 14.45 -0.01
CA ILE A 182 4.29 15.64 0.83
C ILE A 182 4.77 15.28 2.24
N GLY A 183 5.38 16.24 2.92
CA GLY A 183 5.64 16.19 4.35
C GLY A 183 4.64 17.04 5.11
N ILE A 184 4.10 16.53 6.20
CA ILE A 184 3.24 17.28 7.12
C ILE A 184 3.90 17.21 8.50
N ARG A 185 4.05 18.36 9.17
CA ARG A 185 4.47 18.42 10.58
C ARG A 185 3.24 18.82 11.40
N PRO A 186 2.71 17.93 12.25
CA PRO A 186 1.68 18.32 13.20
C PRO A 186 2.28 19.27 14.25
N GLY A 187 1.60 20.39 14.51
CA GLY A 187 2.01 21.38 15.51
C GLY A 187 2.91 22.49 14.96
N GLY A 188 2.44 23.74 15.06
CA GLY A 188 3.22 24.94 14.79
C GLY A 188 4.16 25.22 15.96
N GLY A 189 5.41 24.79 15.83
CA GLY A 189 6.53 25.20 16.68
C GLY A 189 7.53 26.00 15.85
#